data_AF-Q4H404-F1
#
_entry.id   AF-Q4H404-F1
#
_cell.length_a   1.000
_cell.length_b   1.000
_cell.length_c   1.000
_cell.angle_alpha   90.00
_cell.angle_beta   90.00
_cell.angle_gamma   90.00
#
_symmetry.space_group_name_H-M   'P 1'
#
loop_
_entity.id
_entity.type
_entity.pdbx_description
1 polymer ?
#
loop_
_entity_poly.entity_id
_entity_poly.type
_entity_poly.pdbx_seq_one_letter_code
_entity_poly.pdbx_strand_id
1 'polypeptide(L)'
;TWVAPVLAVLSVNATPVVVDVEPDTFCLSAEKAAAAITSKTKAILPVHLYGCMVDMDAILALAQKHDLYVVEDSAHSHGSQWKGKNAGTMGDIGIFSMQQG
;
A
#
# COMPACT_ATOMS: atom_id res chain seq x y z
N THR A 1 -6.10 0.94 -7.79
CA THR A 1 -6.57 -0.02 -6.75
C THR A 1 -7.76 -0.81 -7.26
N TRP A 2 -8.28 -1.74 -6.45
CA TRP A 2 -9.54 -2.46 -6.67
C TRP A 2 -10.47 -2.30 -5.45
N VAL A 3 -11.68 -2.89 -5.46
CA VAL A 3 -12.62 -2.81 -4.33
C VAL A 3 -12.19 -3.66 -3.13
N ALA A 4 -11.46 -4.76 -3.39
CA ALA A 4 -11.10 -5.74 -2.36
C ALA A 4 -10.25 -5.18 -1.19
N PRO A 5 -9.22 -4.33 -1.40
CA PRO A 5 -8.46 -3.73 -0.30
C PRO A 5 -9.32 -2.90 0.66
N VAL A 6 -10.27 -2.13 0.14
CA VAL A 6 -11.17 -1.32 0.96
C VAL A 6 -12.12 -2.22 1.76
N LEU A 7 -12.65 -3.28 1.13
CA LEU A 7 -13.51 -4.25 1.82
C LEU A 7 -12.76 -5.00 2.93
N ALA A 8 -11.48 -5.30 2.76
CA ALA A 8 -10.67 -5.91 3.80
C ALA A 8 -10.59 -5.02 5.05
N VAL A 9 -10.36 -3.72 4.88
CA VAL A 9 -10.36 -2.74 5.99
C VAL A 9 -11.73 -2.67 6.67
N LEU A 10 -12.81 -2.62 5.88
CA LEU A 10 -14.17 -2.56 6.41
C LEU A 10 -14.56 -3.86 7.15
N SER A 11 -14.08 -5.02 6.71
CA SER A 11 -14.41 -6.33 7.30
C SER A 11 -13.91 -6.49 8.75
N VAL A 12 -12.89 -5.73 9.13
CA VAL A 12 -12.36 -5.68 10.50
C VAL A 12 -12.90 -4.48 11.30
N ASN A 13 -13.99 -3.86 10.82
CA ASN A 13 -14.63 -2.67 11.40
C ASN A 13 -13.70 -1.43 11.49
N ALA A 14 -12.65 -1.37 10.66
CA ALA A 14 -11.82 -0.18 10.55
C ALA A 14 -12.39 0.80 9.51
N THR A 15 -11.95 2.06 9.56
CA THR A 15 -12.36 3.10 8.61
C THR A 15 -11.29 3.29 7.54
N PRO A 16 -11.57 3.01 6.26
CA PRO A 16 -10.65 3.32 5.18
C PRO A 16 -10.53 4.83 4.99
N VAL A 17 -9.31 5.33 4.95
CA VAL A 17 -8.99 6.71 4.56
C VAL A 17 -8.40 6.66 3.16
N VAL A 18 -9.19 7.09 2.17
CA VAL A 18 -8.75 7.08 0.77
C VAL A 18 -7.81 8.26 0.54
N VAL A 19 -6.66 7.96 -0.06
CA VAL A 19 -5.60 8.91 -0.38
C VAL A 19 -5.39 8.89 -1.88
N ASP A 20 -5.17 10.07 -2.44
CA ASP A 20 -4.95 10.26 -3.87
C ASP A 20 -3.57 9.73 -4.32
N VAL A 21 -3.45 9.47 -5.61
CA VAL A 21 -2.30 8.79 -6.23
C VAL A 21 -1.36 9.77 -6.90
N GLU A 22 -0.18 9.27 -7.30
CA GLU A 22 0.67 9.94 -8.27
C GLU A 22 0.11 9.77 -9.69
N PRO A 23 0.09 10.82 -10.53
CA PRO A 23 -0.51 10.76 -11.86
C PRO A 23 0.21 9.82 -12.82
N ASP A 24 1.52 9.62 -12.64
CA ASP A 24 2.36 8.88 -13.60
C ASP A 24 2.39 7.38 -13.30
N THR A 25 2.26 6.99 -12.03
CA THR A 25 2.37 5.59 -11.58
C THR A 25 1.04 5.02 -11.14
N PHE A 26 0.03 5.86 -10.91
CA PHE A 26 -1.25 5.51 -10.28
C PHE A 26 -1.11 4.81 -8.91
N CYS A 27 0.07 4.92 -8.31
CA CYS A 27 0.40 4.38 -7.00
C CYS A 27 0.17 5.44 -5.92
N LEU A 28 0.02 4.98 -4.67
CA LEU A 28 -0.20 5.84 -3.50
C LEU A 28 0.87 6.94 -3.41
N SER A 29 0.44 8.20 -3.30
CA SER A 29 1.34 9.33 -3.02
C SER A 29 1.73 9.36 -1.55
N ALA A 30 3.04 9.25 -1.26
CA ALA A 30 3.53 9.28 0.12
C ALA A 30 3.31 10.66 0.79
N GLU A 31 3.39 11.74 0.02
CA GLU A 31 3.11 13.10 0.51
C GLU A 31 1.66 13.24 0.94
N LYS A 32 0.72 12.85 0.05
CA LYS A 32 -0.71 12.93 0.35
C LYS A 32 -1.10 11.96 1.46
N ALA A 33 -0.43 10.81 1.56
CA ALA A 33 -0.62 9.88 2.67
C ALA A 33 -0.19 10.50 3.99
N ALA A 34 0.95 11.19 4.04
CA ALA A 34 1.41 11.89 5.23
C ALA A 34 0.39 12.92 5.73
N ALA A 35 -0.25 13.67 4.81
CA ALA A 35 -1.28 14.65 5.14
C ALA A 35 -2.58 14.02 5.68
N ALA A 36 -2.87 12.76 5.35
CA ALA A 36 -4.08 12.05 5.76
C ALA A 36 -3.92 11.29 7.10
N ILE A 37 -2.70 11.18 7.64
CA ILE A 37 -2.44 10.50 8.91
C ILE A 37 -3.08 11.26 10.08
N THR A 38 -3.72 10.51 10.98
CA THR A 38 -4.30 11.01 12.23
C THR A 38 -3.86 10.13 13.39
N SER A 39 -4.22 10.51 14.62
CA SER A 39 -4.01 9.67 15.82
C SER A 39 -4.75 8.33 15.77
N LYS A 40 -5.75 8.18 14.88
CA LYS A 40 -6.50 6.93 14.68
C LYS A 40 -5.89 6.03 13.62
N THR A 41 -4.94 6.51 12.81
CA THR A 41 -4.31 5.72 11.77
C THR A 41 -3.50 4.59 12.40
N LYS A 42 -3.60 3.37 11.83
CA LYS A 42 -2.90 2.17 12.33
C LYS A 42 -2.06 1.46 11.28
N ALA A 43 -2.40 1.62 10.00
CA ALA A 43 -1.67 1.00 8.92
C ALA A 43 -1.77 1.85 7.65
N ILE A 44 -0.79 1.66 6.77
CA ILE A 44 -0.79 2.12 5.38
C ILE A 44 -0.91 0.86 4.51
N LEU A 45 -1.83 0.88 3.54
CA LEU A 45 -2.04 -0.22 2.59
C LEU A 45 -1.64 0.24 1.18
N PRO A 46 -0.34 0.23 0.83
CA PRO A 46 0.10 0.56 -0.52
C PRO A 46 -0.33 -0.54 -1.51
N VAL A 47 -0.88 -0.12 -2.66
CA VAL A 47 -1.24 -1.03 -3.75
C VAL A 47 -0.27 -0.83 -4.90
N HIS A 48 0.48 -1.89 -5.25
CA HIS A 48 1.37 -1.89 -6.41
C HIS A 48 0.56 -2.16 -7.67
N LEU A 49 0.13 -1.07 -8.32
CA LEU A 49 -0.86 -1.13 -9.38
C LEU A 49 -0.21 -1.39 -10.75
N TYR A 50 -0.74 -2.36 -11.49
CA TYR A 50 -0.31 -2.68 -12.87
C TYR A 50 1.19 -3.01 -13.00
N GLY A 51 1.77 -3.64 -11.97
CA GLY A 51 3.20 -3.93 -11.91
C GLY A 51 4.08 -2.75 -11.52
N CYS A 52 3.53 -1.52 -11.48
CA CYS A 52 4.21 -0.35 -10.94
C CYS A 52 4.31 -0.45 -9.42
N MET A 53 5.52 -0.25 -8.91
CA MET A 53 5.79 -0.27 -7.48
C MET A 53 5.55 1.11 -6.88
N VAL A 54 4.94 1.12 -5.69
CA VAL A 54 4.82 2.33 -4.86
C VAL A 54 6.23 2.69 -4.39
N ASP A 55 6.51 3.98 -4.11
CA ASP A 55 7.77 4.38 -3.48
C ASP A 55 7.85 3.82 -2.05
N MET A 56 8.42 2.63 -1.93
CA MET A 56 8.48 1.91 -0.67
C MET A 56 9.46 2.54 0.32
N ASP A 57 10.47 3.27 -0.14
CA ASP A 57 11.37 3.98 0.78
C ASP A 57 10.59 5.10 1.50
N ALA A 58 9.81 5.87 0.74
CA ALA A 58 8.97 6.92 1.30
C ALA A 58 7.87 6.38 2.21
N ILE A 59 7.18 5.29 1.81
CA ILE A 59 6.13 4.69 2.63
C ILE A 59 6.69 4.08 3.92
N LEU A 60 7.80 3.34 3.86
CA LEU A 60 8.40 2.74 5.05
C LEU A 60 8.94 3.81 6.01
N ALA A 61 9.56 4.87 5.50
CA ALA A 61 10.00 5.99 6.33
C ALA A 61 8.81 6.70 7.01
N LEU A 62 7.71 6.90 6.29
CA LEU A 62 6.49 7.48 6.84
C LEU A 62 5.87 6.58 7.91
N ALA A 63 5.79 5.28 7.65
CA ALA A 63 5.26 4.29 8.59
C ALA A 63 6.09 4.23 9.87
N GLN A 64 7.42 4.17 9.75
CA GLN A 64 8.34 4.19 10.89
C GLN A 64 8.19 5.47 11.72
N LYS A 65 8.07 6.64 11.07
CA LYS A 65 7.91 7.93 11.75
C LYS A 65 6.63 7.99 12.61
N HIS A 66 5.58 7.32 12.17
CA HIS A 66 4.25 7.39 12.79
C HIS A 66 3.85 6.10 13.55
N ASP A 67 4.76 5.13 13.68
CA ASP A 67 4.49 3.82 14.31
C ASP A 67 3.28 3.11 13.68
N LEU A 68 3.28 3.05 12.34
CA LEU A 68 2.21 2.44 11.54
C LEU A 68 2.69 1.13 10.90
N TYR A 69 1.77 0.18 10.75
CA TYR A 69 2.02 -1.02 9.96
C TYR A 69 1.94 -0.73 8.45
N VAL A 70 2.60 -1.54 7.64
CA VAL A 70 2.53 -1.51 6.17
C VAL A 70 2.05 -2.84 5.64
N VAL A 71 0.92 -2.85 4.94
CA VAL A 71 0.33 -4.03 4.31
C VAL A 71 0.38 -3.86 2.79
N GLU A 72 1.32 -4.52 2.14
CA GLU A 72 1.52 -4.44 0.70
C GLU A 72 0.46 -5.27 -0.05
N ASP A 73 -0.35 -4.61 -0.87
CA ASP A 73 -1.14 -5.27 -1.89
C ASP A 73 -0.32 -5.37 -3.19
N SER A 74 0.17 -6.58 -3.44
CA SER A 74 0.98 -6.95 -4.60
C SER A 74 0.18 -7.81 -5.61
N ALA A 75 -1.15 -7.75 -5.60
CA ALA A 75 -2.01 -8.58 -6.45
C ALA A 75 -1.65 -8.50 -7.94
N HIS A 76 -1.25 -7.34 -8.44
CA HIS A 76 -0.87 -7.11 -9.85
C HIS A 76 0.65 -7.12 -10.09
N SER A 77 1.46 -7.46 -9.08
CA SER A 77 2.90 -7.15 -9.07
C SER A 77 3.78 -8.36 -8.78
N HIS A 78 3.35 -9.54 -9.25
CA HIS A 78 4.18 -10.74 -9.21
C HIS A 78 5.48 -10.54 -9.98
N GLY A 79 6.61 -10.77 -9.31
CA GLY A 79 7.94 -10.60 -9.89
C GLY A 79 8.44 -9.15 -9.98
N SER A 80 7.60 -8.15 -9.66
CA SER A 80 8.06 -6.76 -9.56
C SER A 80 9.05 -6.59 -8.42
N GLN A 81 9.97 -5.64 -8.59
CA GLN A 81 11.00 -5.33 -7.59
C GLN A 81 11.11 -3.84 -7.36
N TRP A 82 11.36 -3.48 -6.10
CA TRP A 82 11.81 -2.15 -5.69
C TRP A 82 13.24 -2.24 -5.17
N LYS A 83 14.19 -1.63 -5.89
CA LYS A 83 15.62 -1.63 -5.53
C LYS A 83 16.18 -3.03 -5.19
N GLY A 84 15.80 -4.03 -5.99
CA GLY A 84 16.22 -5.42 -5.82
C GLY A 84 15.47 -6.21 -4.75
N LYS A 85 14.52 -5.60 -4.04
CA LYS A 85 13.60 -6.31 -3.13
C LYS A 85 12.31 -6.65 -3.86
N ASN A 86 11.86 -7.90 -3.72
CA ASN A 86 10.61 -8.34 -4.36
C ASN A 86 9.40 -7.65 -3.72
N ALA A 87 8.38 -7.37 -4.53
CA ALA A 87 7.08 -6.90 -4.04
C ALA A 87 6.55 -7.79 -2.90
N GLY A 88 5.89 -7.20 -1.90
CA GLY A 88 5.30 -7.94 -0.78
C GLY A 88 6.30 -8.43 0.28
N THR A 89 7.57 -8.00 0.23
CA THR A 89 8.62 -8.42 1.18
C THR A 89 9.21 -7.27 2.01
N MET A 90 8.62 -6.09 1.92
CA MET A 90 9.19 -4.85 2.43
C MET A 90 8.42 -4.28 3.62
N GLY A 91 7.08 -4.38 3.60
CA GLY A 91 6.20 -4.07 4.72
C GLY A 91 6.07 -5.25 5.69
N ASP A 92 5.13 -5.13 6.62
CA ASP A 92 4.87 -6.15 7.64
C ASP A 92 4.17 -7.38 7.06
N ILE A 93 3.31 -7.17 6.06
CA ILE A 93 2.54 -8.22 5.39
C ILE A 93 2.50 -7.94 3.88
N GLY A 94 2.76 -8.96 3.06
CA GLY A 94 2.56 -8.94 1.62
C GLY A 94 1.40 -9.83 1.18
N ILE A 95 0.56 -9.33 0.28
CA ILE A 95 -0.63 -10.02 -0.24
C ILE A 95 -0.54 -10.13 -1.75
N PHE A 96 -0.95 -11.29 -2.28
CA PHE A 96 -0.94 -11.58 -3.71
C PHE A 96 -2.27 -12.19 -4.16
N SER A 97 -2.57 -12.06 -5.45
CA SER A 97 -3.73 -12.70 -6.08
C SER A 97 -3.27 -13.72 -7.11
N MET A 98 -3.77 -14.96 -7.00
CA MET A 98 -3.54 -16.02 -8.00
C MET A 98 -4.70 -16.12 -9.01
N GLN A 99 -5.60 -15.14 -9.02
CA GLN A 99 -6.72 -15.13 -9.94
C GLN A 99 -6.20 -15.05 -11.39
N GLN A 100 -6.65 -15.98 -12.22
CA GLN A 100 -6.52 -15.90 -13.67
C GLN A 100 -7.91 -15.66 -14.26
N GLY A 101 -8.02 -14.66 -15.12
CA GLY A 101 -9.27 -14.24 -15.76
C GLY A 101 -9.05 -13.01 -16.63
#